data_AF-A0A2S4I5H5-F1
#
_entry.id   AF-A0A2S4I5H5-F1
#
_cell.length_a   1.000
_cell.length_b   1.000
_cell.length_c   1.000
_cell.angle_alpha   90.00
_cell.angle_beta   90.00
_cell.angle_gamma   90.00
#
_symmetry.space_group_name_H-M   'P 1'
#
loop_
_entity.id
_entity.type
_entity.pdbx_description
1 polymer ?
#
loop_
_entity_poly.entity_id
_entity_poly.type
_entity_poly.pdbx_seq_one_letter_code
_entity_poly.pdbx_strand_id
1 'polypeptide(L)' 'MSKSALSFLVLAIMAVIVDLLLPVHAQAFSIASNIAAGVFASLFIVALFLGRRFKFDPVLR' A
#
# COMPACT_ATOMS: atom_id res chain seq x y z
N MET A 1 -0.99 -14.99 3.27
CA MET A 1 -0.76 -13.64 2.72
C MET A 1 0.56 -13.68 1.95
N SER A 2 0.60 -13.22 0.70
CA SER A 2 1.87 -13.21 -0.04
C SER A 2 2.86 -12.30 0.70
N LYS A 3 4.13 -12.72 0.81
CA LYS A 3 5.17 -11.92 1.48
C LYS A 3 5.26 -10.51 0.88
N SER A 4 4.96 -10.39 -0.41
CA SER A 4 4.90 -9.15 -1.18
C SER A 4 3.80 -8.18 -0.74
N ALA A 5 2.60 -8.67 -0.36
CA ALA A 5 1.54 -7.79 0.12
C ALA A 5 1.94 -7.13 1.46
N LEU A 6 2.57 -7.88 2.36
CA LEU A 6 3.08 -7.34 3.61
C LEU A 6 4.14 -6.26 3.39
N SER A 7 5.05 -6.43 2.43
CA SER A 7 6.03 -5.39 2.11
C SER A 7 5.40 -4.11 1.55
N PHE A 8 4.36 -4.21 0.71
CA PHE A 8 3.66 -3.02 0.21
C PHE A 8 2.89 -2.27 1.31
N LEU A 9 2.29 -3.01 2.25
CA LEU A 9 1.66 -2.41 3.43
C LEU A 9 2.70 -1.65 4.27
N VAL A 10 3.84 -2.27 4.56
CA VAL A 10 4.90 -1.64 5.37
C VAL A 10 5.45 -0.39 4.69
N LEU A 11 5.66 -0.42 3.37
CA LEU A 11 6.09 0.75 2.59
C LEU A 11 5.06 1.88 2.61
N ALA A 12 3.76 1.55 2.50
CA ALA A 12 2.69 2.55 2.60
C ALA A 12 2.66 3.22 3.98
N ILE A 13 2.78 2.43 5.06
CA ILE A 13 2.82 2.95 6.43
C ILE A 13 4.04 3.84 6.63
N MET A 14 5.22 3.42 6.14
CA MET A 14 6.44 4.23 6.23
C MET A 14 6.31 5.56 5.49
N ALA A 15 5.70 5.57 4.30
CA ALA A 15 5.48 6.81 3.54
C ALA A 15 4.58 7.80 4.32
N VAL A 16 3.54 7.31 5.01
CA VAL A 16 2.67 8.14 5.85
C VAL A 16 3.40 8.65 7.10
N ILE A 17 4.23 7.81 7.75
CA ILE A 17 5.01 8.23 8.91
C ILE A 17 6.01 9.34 8.53
N VAL A 18 6.66 9.20 7.37
CA VAL A 18 7.57 10.22 6.84
C VAL A 18 6.83 11.53 6.57
N ASP A 19 5.63 11.48 5.98
CA ASP A 19 4.79 12.67 5.78
C ASP A 19 4.44 13.37 7.11
N LEU A 20 4.12 12.58 8.14
CA LEU A 20 3.74 13.10 9.46
C LEU A 20 4.93 13.72 10.23
N LEU A 21 6.15 13.26 9.95
CA LEU A 21 7.38 13.75 10.58
C LEU A 21 7.98 14.95 9.83
N LEU A 22 7.43 15.29 8.66
CA LEU A 22 7.96 16.36 7.82
C LEU A 22 7.61 17.74 8.38
N PRO A 23 8.58 18.68 8.43
CA PRO A 23 8.29 20.05 8.84
C PRO A 23 7.34 20.73 7.84
N VAL A 24 6.43 21.56 8.35
CA VAL A 24 5.34 22.23 7.59
C VAL A 24 5.82 23.02 6.37
N HIS A 25 7.08 23.44 6.34
CA HIS A 25 7.67 24.20 5.23
C HIS A 25 8.12 23.30 4.06
N ALA A 26 8.17 21.98 4.23
CA ALA A 26 8.56 21.01 3.21
C ALA A 26 7.35 20.54 2.38
N GLN A 27 6.52 21.49 1.93
CA GLN A 27 5.23 21.23 1.28
C GLN A 27 5.37 20.37 0.00
N ALA A 28 6.43 20.58 -0.78
CA ALA A 28 6.72 19.77 -1.97
C ALA A 28 7.01 18.30 -1.62
N PHE A 29 7.72 18.05 -0.52
CA PHE A 29 8.02 16.69 -0.07
C PHE A 29 6.79 16.03 0.56
N SER A 30 5.94 16.77 1.25
CA SER A 30 4.67 16.26 1.79
C SER A 30 3.72 15.77 0.68
N ILE A 31 3.63 16.53 -0.42
CA ILE A 31 2.87 16.12 -1.60
C ILE A 31 3.46 14.82 -2.19
N ALA A 32 4.80 14.74 -2.29
CA ALA A 32 5.47 13.55 -2.80
C ALA A 32 5.26 12.31 -1.91
N SER A 33 5.31 12.46 -0.58
CA SER A 33 5.03 11.36 0.37
C SER A 33 3.57 10.91 0.32
N ASN A 34 2.62 11.84 0.16
CA ASN A 34 1.21 11.48 -0.02
C ASN A 34 0.96 10.68 -1.31
N ILE A 35 1.56 11.10 -2.42
CA ILE A 35 1.47 10.37 -3.70
C ILE A 35 2.10 8.98 -3.54
N ALA A 36 3.28 8.89 -2.92
CA ALA A 36 3.94 7.61 -2.65
C ALA A 36 3.09 6.69 -1.77
N ALA A 37 2.49 7.22 -0.70
CA ALA A 37 1.59 6.48 0.18
C ALA A 37 0.37 5.95 -0.60
N GLY A 38 -0.24 6.78 -1.44
CA GLY A 38 -1.35 6.36 -2.32
C GLY A 38 -0.96 5.26 -3.30
N VAL A 39 0.22 5.38 -3.93
CA VAL A 39 0.74 4.36 -4.85
C VAL A 39 0.98 3.04 -4.11
N PHE A 40 1.69 3.04 -2.98
CA PHE A 40 1.93 1.82 -2.21
C PHE A 40 0.65 1.21 -1.64
N ALA A 41 -0.33 2.02 -1.23
CA ALA A 41 -1.65 1.53 -0.81
C ALA A 41 -2.41 0.87 -1.97
N SER A 42 -2.36 1.45 -3.17
CA SER A 42 -2.98 0.86 -4.37
C SER A 42 -2.31 -0.47 -4.74
N LEU A 43 -0.97 -0.54 -4.73
CA LEU A 43 -0.22 -1.77 -4.97
C LEU A 43 -0.51 -2.82 -3.90
N PHE A 44 -0.69 -2.41 -2.64
CA PHE A 44 -1.09 -3.30 -1.56
C PHE A 44 -2.46 -3.92 -1.83
N ILE A 45 -3.45 -3.13 -2.24
CA ILE A 45 -4.78 -3.61 -2.61
C ILE A 45 -4.67 -4.60 -3.77
N VAL A 46 -3.94 -4.27 -4.83
CA VAL A 46 -3.70 -5.17 -5.97
C VAL A 46 -3.03 -6.46 -5.51
N ALA A 47 -2.02 -6.38 -4.64
CA ALA A 47 -1.34 -7.55 -4.08
C ALA A 47 -2.25 -8.42 -3.19
N LEU A 48 -3.20 -7.81 -2.46
CA LEU A 48 -4.24 -8.54 -1.72
C LEU A 48 -5.21 -9.26 -2.65
N PHE A 49 -5.59 -8.64 -3.78
CA PHE A 49 -6.41 -9.26 -4.80
C PHE A 49 -5.66 -10.39 -5.51
N LEU A 50 -4.38 -10.21 -5.83
CA LEU A 50 -3.55 -11.24 -6.47
C LEU A 50 -3.24 -12.41 -5.51
N GLY A 51 -3.07 -12.12 -4.22
CA GLY A 51 -2.84 -13.10 -3.16
C GLY A 51 -4.11 -13.86 -2.77
N ARG A 52 -5.28 -13.25 -2.91
CA ARG A 52 -6.55 -13.97 -3.00
C ARG A 52 -6.61 -14.59 -4.40
N ARG A 53 -5.92 -15.72 -4.57
CA ARG A 53 -6.36 -16.72 -5.55
C ARG A 53 -7.86 -16.85 -5.32
N PHE A 54 -8.68 -16.32 -6.22
CA PHE A 54 -10.10 -16.57 -6.25
C PHE A 54 -10.24 -18.09 -6.40
N LYS A 55 -10.23 -18.80 -5.28
CA LYS A 55 -10.94 -20.07 -5.18
C LYS A 55 -12.40 -19.67 -5.23
N PHE A 56 -12.90 -19.45 -6.44
CA PHE A 56 -14.23 -19.91 -6.74
C PHE A 56 -14.14 -21.40 -6.49
N ASP A 57 -14.48 -21.84 -5.27
CA ASP A 57 -14.66 -23.25 -5.00
C ASP A 57 -15.69 -23.73 -6.03
N PRO A 58 -15.30 -24.56 -7.01
CA PRO A 58 -16.24 -25.06 -8.00
C PRO A 58 -17.19 -26.08 -7.37
N VAL A 59 -17.08 -26.36 -6.06
CA VAL A 59 -17.89 -27.36 -5.37
C VAL A 59 -19.34 -26.88 -5.11
N LEU A 60 -19.68 -25.65 -5.54
CA LEU A 60 -21.08 -25.20 -5.69
C LEU A 60 -21.54 -25.07 -7.15
N ARG A 61 -20.77 -25.58 -8.13
CA ARG A 61 -21.23 -25.92 -9.50
C ARG A 61 -20.42 -27.05 -10.13
#